data_AF-B4K3V8-F1
#
_entry.id   AF-B4K3V8-F1
#
_cell.length_a   1.000
_cell.length_b   1.000
_cell.length_c   1.000
_cell.angle_alpha   90.00
_cell.angle_beta   90.00
_cell.angle_gamma   90.00
#
_symmetry.space_group_name_H-M   'P 1'
#
loop_
_entity.id
_entity.type
_entity.pdbx_description
1 polymer ?
#
loop_
_entity_poly.entity_id
_entity_poly.type
_entity_poly.pdbx_seq_one_letter_code
_entity_poly.pdbx_strand_id
1 'polypeptide(L)'
;MDHDEPSITSSDEKLVEEIPVAAGLESTPPISFWQLFRFSTYWELFWLFIGFVMCCIKALTLPAVVIVYSEFTAMLVDRAIQVGTSSTVHALPIFGGGKKLTNATREVNNEALYDDSISYGILLTIASFIMFISGIFSVDIFNLVALRQVTRMRIKLFESVMRQDIGWHDLASKQNFAQSMTE
;
A
#
# COMPACT_ATOMS: atom_id res chain seq x y z
N MET A 1 -59.56 21.39 20.41
CA MET A 1 -58.30 20.87 20.97
C MET A 1 -58.26 19.38 20.66
N ASP A 2 -58.42 19.04 19.38
CA ASP A 2 -57.36 19.13 18.34
C ASP A 2 -56.32 18.05 18.65
N HIS A 3 -56.07 17.01 17.85
CA HIS A 3 -56.13 16.86 16.41
C HIS A 3 -56.32 15.38 16.05
N ASP A 4 -56.98 15.12 14.90
CA ASP A 4 -56.93 13.86 14.17
C ASP A 4 -55.47 13.44 13.88
N GLU A 5 -55.11 12.20 14.24
CA GLU A 5 -53.96 11.53 13.64
C GLU A 5 -54.51 10.36 12.80
N PRO A 6 -54.61 10.50 11.47
CA PRO A 6 -54.99 9.39 10.63
C PRO A 6 -53.85 8.37 10.66
N SER A 7 -54.17 7.11 10.91
CA SER A 7 -53.28 5.97 10.72
C SER A 7 -52.99 5.77 9.23
N ILE A 8 -52.14 6.63 8.67
CA ILE A 8 -51.42 6.42 7.42
C ILE A 8 -50.11 5.81 7.92
N THR A 9 -49.79 4.52 7.78
CA THR A 9 -49.42 3.86 6.53
C THR A 9 -49.11 2.38 6.84
N SER A 10 -50.10 1.49 6.89
CA SER A 10 -49.81 0.03 6.79
C SER A 10 -49.94 -0.49 5.35
N SER A 11 -50.39 0.38 4.44
CA SER A 11 -50.54 0.13 3.01
C SER A 11 -49.30 0.53 2.19
N ASP A 12 -48.48 1.46 2.68
CA ASP A 12 -47.33 1.96 1.90
C ASP A 12 -46.10 1.03 2.00
N GLU A 13 -45.99 0.22 3.06
CA GLU A 13 -44.93 -0.80 3.16
C GLU A 13 -45.17 -2.02 2.27
N LYS A 14 -46.42 -2.27 1.83
CA LYS A 14 -46.75 -3.37 0.91
C LYS A 14 -46.84 -2.93 -0.56
N LEU A 15 -46.69 -1.63 -0.82
CA LEU A 15 -46.69 -1.04 -2.16
C LEU A 15 -45.32 -0.47 -2.56
N VAL A 16 -44.27 -0.74 -1.78
CA VAL A 16 -42.96 -0.96 -2.40
C VAL A 16 -43.07 -2.29 -3.14
N GLU A 17 -43.80 -2.22 -4.24
CA GLU A 17 -43.81 -3.17 -5.34
C GLU A 17 -42.39 -3.74 -5.43
N GLU A 18 -42.25 -5.07 -5.40
CA GLU A 18 -40.99 -5.73 -5.74
C GLU A 18 -40.65 -5.30 -7.17
N ILE A 19 -40.05 -4.12 -7.32
CA ILE A 19 -39.64 -3.59 -8.61
C ILE A 19 -38.67 -4.67 -9.11
N PRO A 20 -39.00 -5.36 -10.22
CA PRO A 20 -38.14 -6.44 -10.69
C PRO A 20 -36.75 -5.85 -10.89
N VAL A 21 -35.77 -6.43 -10.20
CA VAL A 21 -34.40 -5.93 -10.25
C VAL A 21 -33.90 -6.08 -11.68
N ALA A 22 -33.29 -5.03 -12.25
CA ALA A 22 -32.76 -5.16 -13.59
C ALA A 22 -31.68 -6.25 -13.59
N ALA A 23 -31.71 -7.15 -14.57
CA ALA A 23 -30.74 -8.24 -14.65
C ALA A 23 -29.30 -7.70 -14.59
N GLY A 24 -28.49 -8.21 -13.65
CA GLY A 24 -27.12 -7.74 -13.39
C GLY A 24 -26.96 -6.65 -12.33
N LEU A 25 -28.06 -6.11 -11.79
CA LEU A 25 -28.07 -5.22 -10.61
C LEU A 25 -28.40 -5.96 -9.30
N GLU A 26 -28.54 -7.28 -9.36
CA GLU A 26 -28.73 -8.13 -8.20
C GLU A 26 -27.48 -8.15 -7.32
N SER A 27 -27.67 -8.31 -6.01
CA SER A 27 -26.56 -8.47 -5.07
C SER A 27 -25.80 -9.76 -5.41
N THR A 28 -24.65 -9.61 -6.07
CA THR A 28 -23.82 -10.74 -6.46
C THR A 28 -22.82 -11.09 -5.35
N PRO A 29 -22.48 -12.39 -5.17
CA PRO A 29 -21.45 -12.79 -4.23
C PRO A 29 -20.12 -12.11 -4.56
N PRO A 30 -19.25 -11.87 -3.56
CA PRO A 30 -17.98 -11.20 -3.78
C PRO A 30 -17.15 -11.94 -4.83
N ILE A 31 -16.70 -11.21 -5.85
CA ILE A 31 -15.89 -11.76 -6.94
C ILE A 31 -14.51 -12.18 -6.43
N SER A 32 -13.95 -13.23 -7.05
CA SER A 32 -12.59 -13.67 -6.73
C SER A 32 -11.56 -12.62 -7.16
N PHE A 33 -10.48 -12.47 -6.38
CA PHE A 33 -9.38 -11.55 -6.66
C PHE A 33 -8.82 -11.71 -8.08
N TRP A 34 -8.67 -12.94 -8.56
CA TRP A 34 -8.15 -13.21 -9.90
C TRP A 34 -9.14 -12.86 -11.02
N GLN A 35 -10.44 -12.94 -10.74
CA GLN A 35 -11.47 -12.53 -11.69
C GLN A 35 -11.48 -11.02 -11.91
N LEU A 36 -11.04 -10.23 -10.92
CA LEU A 36 -10.90 -8.78 -11.05
C LEU A 36 -9.86 -8.40 -12.12
N PHE A 37 -8.76 -9.17 -12.22
CA PHE A 37 -7.71 -8.96 -13.21
C PHE A 37 -8.01 -9.51 -14.61
N ARG A 38 -9.21 -10.03 -14.87
CA ARG A 38 -9.60 -10.57 -16.19
C ARG A 38 -9.50 -9.56 -17.34
N PHE A 39 -9.54 -8.27 -17.03
CA PHE A 39 -9.45 -7.17 -17.99
C PHE A 39 -8.03 -6.61 -18.17
N SER A 40 -7.07 -7.10 -17.38
CA SER A 40 -5.67 -6.70 -17.42
C SER A 40 -4.92 -7.46 -18.51
N THR A 41 -4.00 -6.78 -19.20
CA THR A 41 -3.12 -7.40 -20.19
C THR A 41 -1.93 -8.09 -19.52
N TYR A 42 -1.35 -9.10 -20.18
CA TYR A 42 -0.15 -9.79 -19.68
C TYR A 42 1.02 -8.83 -19.37
N TRP A 43 1.15 -7.74 -20.14
CA TRP A 43 2.13 -6.69 -19.87
C TRP A 43 1.84 -5.92 -18.57
N GLU A 44 0.59 -5.57 -18.31
CA GLU A 44 0.18 -4.89 -17.08
C GLU A 44 0.39 -5.77 -15.85
N LEU A 45 0.14 -7.08 -15.97
CA LEU A 45 0.43 -8.04 -14.91
C LEU A 45 1.94 -8.14 -14.63
N PHE A 46 2.77 -8.09 -15.67
CA PHE A 46 4.23 -8.05 -15.51
C PHE A 46 4.70 -6.76 -14.81
N TRP A 47 4.16 -5.59 -15.20
CA TRP A 47 4.43 -4.33 -14.52
C TRP A 47 4.01 -4.38 -13.03
N LEU A 48 2.86 -4.97 -12.74
CA LEU A 48 2.37 -5.12 -11.37
C LEU A 48 3.28 -6.02 -10.54
N PHE A 49 3.83 -7.08 -11.12
CA PHE A 49 4.84 -7.92 -10.47
C PHE A 49 6.13 -7.13 -10.15
N ILE A 50 6.62 -6.30 -11.07
CA ILE A 50 7.76 -5.41 -10.79
C ILE A 50 7.44 -4.43 -9.67
N GLY A 51 6.26 -3.81 -9.70
CA GLY A 51 5.79 -2.89 -8.66
C GLY A 51 5.71 -3.56 -7.29
N PHE A 52 5.31 -4.84 -7.24
CA PHE A 52 5.30 -5.65 -6.03
C PHE A 52 6.71 -5.93 -5.49
N VAL A 53 7.66 -6.32 -6.35
CA VAL A 53 9.06 -6.51 -5.94
C VAL A 53 9.66 -5.23 -5.36
N MET A 54 9.41 -4.08 -5.99
CA MET A 54 9.83 -2.77 -5.47
C MET A 54 9.13 -2.40 -4.15
N CYS A 55 7.88 -2.85 -3.97
CA CYS A 55 7.17 -2.69 -2.70
C CYS A 55 7.80 -3.53 -1.58
N CYS A 56 8.25 -4.75 -1.88
CA CYS A 56 8.97 -5.59 -0.92
C CYS A 56 10.29 -4.95 -0.52
N ILE A 57 11.06 -4.43 -1.49
CA ILE A 57 12.34 -3.76 -1.23
C ILE A 57 12.13 -2.56 -0.29
N LYS A 58 11.20 -1.65 -0.61
CA LYS A 58 10.92 -0.49 0.27
C LYS A 58 10.43 -0.90 1.66
N ALA A 59 9.67 -1.99 1.76
CA ALA A 59 9.15 -2.48 3.04
C ALA A 59 10.27 -3.05 3.92
N LEU A 60 11.25 -3.76 3.34
CA LEU A 60 12.41 -4.26 4.08
C LEU A 60 13.40 -3.16 4.49
N THR A 61 13.43 -2.01 3.80
CA THR A 61 14.33 -0.91 4.17
C THR A 61 14.07 -0.38 5.57
N LEU A 62 12.82 -0.33 6.05
CA LEU A 62 12.49 0.15 7.39
C LEU A 62 13.11 -0.72 8.50
N PRO A 63 12.90 -2.05 8.54
CA PRO A 63 13.61 -2.94 9.45
C PRO A 63 15.15 -2.83 9.33
N ALA A 64 15.68 -2.70 8.11
CA ALA A 64 17.13 -2.58 7.91
C ALA A 64 17.70 -1.31 8.56
N VAL A 65 17.01 -0.17 8.43
CA VAL A 65 17.40 1.09 9.08
C VAL A 65 17.37 0.96 10.61
N VAL A 66 16.37 0.27 11.16
CA VAL A 66 16.27 0.03 12.61
C VAL A 66 17.44 -0.80 13.13
N ILE A 67 17.85 -1.84 12.40
CA ILE A 67 19.02 -2.67 12.75
C ILE A 67 20.31 -1.84 12.71
N VAL A 68 20.51 -1.05 11.66
CA VAL A 68 21.70 -0.19 11.54
C VAL A 68 21.76 0.84 12.68
N TYR A 69 20.61 1.40 13.06
CA TYR A 69 20.50 2.34 14.18
C TYR A 69 20.79 1.68 15.54
N SER A 70 20.29 0.46 15.78
CA SER A 70 20.54 -0.24 17.04
C SER A 70 22.00 -0.62 17.20
N GLU A 71 22.65 -1.04 16.11
CA GLU A 71 24.08 -1.34 16.07
C GLU A 71 24.95 -0.10 16.33
N PHE A 72 24.63 1.03 15.69
CA PHE A 72 25.32 2.30 15.96
C PHE A 72 25.16 2.75 17.42
N THR A 73 23.96 2.56 17.98
CA THR A 73 23.67 2.87 19.39
C THR A 73 24.48 1.99 20.34
N ALA A 74 24.59 0.68 20.05
CA ALA A 74 25.42 -0.23 20.83
C ALA A 74 26.89 0.21 20.84
N MET A 75 27.41 0.63 19.67
CA MET A 75 28.77 1.17 19.58
C MET A 75 28.92 2.46 20.38
N LEU A 76 27.98 3.41 20.31
CA LEU A 76 28.02 4.62 21.14
C LEU A 76 28.13 4.31 22.64
N VAL A 77 27.37 3.31 23.11
CA VAL A 77 27.40 2.88 24.52
C VAL A 77 28.74 2.22 24.86
N ASP A 78 29.23 1.29 24.04
CA ASP A 78 30.51 0.62 24.26
C ASP A 78 31.69 1.61 24.27
N ARG A 79 31.64 2.61 23.39
CA ARG A 79 32.63 3.71 23.34
C ARG A 79 32.52 4.63 24.56
N ALA A 80 31.34 4.82 25.14
CA ALA A 80 31.15 5.64 26.34
C ALA A 80 31.64 4.94 27.62
N ILE A 81 31.41 3.63 27.74
CA ILE A 81 31.77 2.83 28.93
C ILE A 81 33.27 2.53 28.99
N GLN A 82 33.96 2.42 27.84
CA GLN A 82 35.43 2.19 27.71
C GLN A 82 35.99 0.95 28.43
N VAL A 83 35.13 0.15 29.07
CA VAL A 83 35.46 -1.05 29.82
C VAL A 83 34.78 -2.24 29.17
N GLY A 84 35.57 -3.23 28.74
CA GLY A 84 35.07 -4.44 28.10
C GLY A 84 35.51 -4.60 26.64
N THR A 85 34.94 -5.60 25.97
CA THR A 85 35.11 -5.86 24.54
C THR A 85 33.92 -5.30 23.79
N SER A 86 34.13 -4.51 22.73
CA SER A 86 33.03 -3.99 21.92
C SER A 86 32.18 -5.11 21.31
N SER A 87 30.88 -4.85 21.22
CA SER A 87 29.85 -5.73 20.67
C SER A 87 30.15 -6.13 19.22
N THR A 88 29.72 -7.33 18.82
CA THR A 88 29.88 -7.80 17.43
C THR A 88 28.82 -7.18 16.54
N VAL A 89 29.26 -6.37 15.60
CA VAL A 89 28.40 -5.62 14.68
C VAL A 89 28.51 -6.19 13.27
N HIS A 90 27.40 -6.24 12.51
CA HIS A 90 27.39 -6.84 11.17
C HIS A 90 27.21 -5.81 10.05
N ALA A 91 26.47 -4.72 10.26
CA ALA A 91 26.21 -3.74 9.19
C ALA A 91 27.28 -2.63 9.11
N LEU A 92 27.76 -2.11 10.25
CA LEU A 92 28.78 -1.06 10.27
C LEU A 92 30.16 -1.44 9.67
N PRO A 93 30.66 -2.68 9.81
CA PRO A 93 31.94 -3.09 9.22
C PRO A 93 32.00 -3.03 7.69
N ILE A 94 30.85 -3.04 7.02
CA ILE A 94 30.76 -3.02 5.55
C ILE A 94 31.37 -1.74 4.97
N PHE A 95 31.35 -0.63 5.72
CA PHE A 95 31.85 0.68 5.29
C PHE A 95 33.03 1.20 6.12
N GLY A 96 33.70 0.33 6.89
CA GLY A 96 34.91 0.67 7.65
C GLY A 96 34.71 1.02 9.12
N GLY A 97 33.48 0.96 9.63
CA GLY A 97 33.15 1.08 11.05
C GLY A 97 33.20 -0.26 11.80
N GLY A 98 32.72 -0.28 13.03
CA GLY A 98 32.56 -1.51 13.82
C GLY A 98 33.87 -2.11 14.33
N LYS A 99 34.96 -1.33 14.42
CA LYS A 99 36.26 -1.83 14.93
C LYS A 99 36.09 -2.36 16.35
N LYS A 100 36.41 -3.64 16.58
CA LYS A 100 36.40 -4.24 17.92
C LYS A 100 37.58 -3.69 18.73
N LEU A 101 37.30 -2.90 19.76
CA LEU A 101 38.31 -2.42 20.70
C LEU A 101 38.16 -3.16 22.03
N THR A 102 39.29 -3.45 22.69
CA THR A 102 39.33 -4.02 24.05
C THR A 102 40.12 -3.08 24.94
N ASN A 103 39.46 -2.48 25.94
CA ASN A 103 40.07 -1.58 26.92
C ASN A 103 41.08 -0.57 26.32
N ALA A 104 40.66 0.13 25.25
CA ALA A 104 41.51 1.03 24.48
C ALA A 104 41.58 2.43 25.11
N THR A 105 42.70 3.13 24.88
CA THR A 105 42.88 4.53 25.29
C THR A 105 41.78 5.42 24.69
N ARG A 106 41.38 6.46 25.43
CA ARG A 106 40.33 7.41 25.06
C ARG A 106 40.50 8.03 23.66
N GLU A 107 41.74 8.21 23.22
CA GLU A 107 42.06 8.74 21.88
C GLU A 107 41.67 7.77 20.75
N VAL A 108 42.06 6.49 20.87
CA VAL A 108 41.73 5.43 19.91
C VAL A 108 40.22 5.20 19.85
N ASN A 109 39.56 5.32 20.99
CA ASN A 109 38.11 5.17 21.10
C ASN A 109 37.35 6.31 20.41
N ASN A 110 37.86 7.55 20.50
CA ASN A 110 37.29 8.70 19.80
C ASN A 110 37.48 8.60 18.28
N GLU A 111 38.64 8.13 17.83
CA GLU A 111 38.90 7.90 16.40
C GLU A 111 37.96 6.82 15.83
N ALA A 112 37.82 5.68 16.53
CA ALA A 112 36.90 4.63 16.11
C ALA A 112 35.43 5.08 16.14
N LEU A 113 35.03 5.94 17.09
CA LEU A 113 33.69 6.52 17.13
C LEU A 113 33.42 7.43 15.92
N TYR A 114 34.43 8.16 15.45
CA TYR A 114 34.33 8.99 14.26
C TYR A 114 34.10 8.13 13.00
N ASP A 115 34.88 7.05 12.87
CA ASP A 115 34.72 6.06 11.79
C ASP A 115 33.33 5.38 11.83
N ASP A 116 32.84 5.02 13.02
CA ASP A 116 31.52 4.44 13.25
C ASP A 116 30.40 5.41 12.79
N SER A 117 30.56 6.71 13.08
CA SER A 117 29.59 7.75 12.72
C SER A 117 29.54 8.02 11.21
N ILE A 118 30.70 8.02 10.54
CA ILE A 118 30.77 8.16 9.07
C ILE A 118 30.09 6.96 8.40
N SER A 119 30.40 5.75 8.86
CA SER A 119 29.84 4.51 8.30
C SER A 119 28.31 4.47 8.43
N TYR A 120 27.80 4.87 9.60
CA TYR A 120 26.36 5.02 9.84
C TYR A 120 25.70 6.03 8.89
N GLY A 121 26.33 7.20 8.70
CA GLY A 121 25.82 8.24 7.80
C GLY A 121 25.73 7.79 6.33
N ILE A 122 26.75 7.04 5.85
CA ILE A 122 26.76 6.48 4.49
C ILE A 122 25.66 5.44 4.31
N LEU A 123 25.52 4.50 5.26
CA LEU A 123 24.49 3.45 5.23
C LEU A 123 23.07 4.05 5.18
N LEU A 124 22.79 5.05 6.02
CA LEU A 124 21.51 5.74 6.03
C LEU A 124 21.22 6.47 4.72
N THR A 125 22.23 7.12 4.14
CA THR A 125 22.09 7.86 2.88
C THR A 125 21.72 6.91 1.75
N ILE A 126 22.42 5.77 1.65
CA ILE A 126 22.14 4.74 0.63
C ILE A 126 20.74 4.14 0.85
N ALA A 127 20.39 3.77 2.08
CA ALA A 127 19.08 3.21 2.39
C ALA A 127 17.94 4.18 2.04
N SER A 128 18.12 5.47 2.36
CA SER A 128 17.14 6.52 2.03
C SER A 128 16.97 6.68 0.53
N PHE A 129 18.05 6.65 -0.23
CA PHE A 129 18.01 6.76 -1.69
C PHE A 129 17.30 5.57 -2.34
N ILE A 130 17.60 4.35 -1.88
CA ILE A 130 16.91 3.13 -2.34
C ILE A 130 15.42 3.19 -2.01
N MET A 131 15.07 3.58 -0.78
CA MET A 131 13.68 3.70 -0.34
C MET A 131 12.90 4.74 -1.17
N PHE A 132 13.53 5.89 -1.45
CA PHE A 132 12.93 6.96 -2.23
C PHE A 132 12.62 6.51 -3.67
N ILE A 133 13.61 5.96 -4.37
CA ILE A 133 13.46 5.47 -5.73
C ILE A 133 12.40 4.36 -5.78
N SER A 134 12.57 3.33 -4.94
CA SER A 134 11.66 2.18 -4.92
C SER A 134 10.22 2.57 -4.57
N GLY A 135 10.05 3.59 -3.72
CA GLY A 135 8.75 4.16 -3.36
C GLY A 135 8.04 4.82 -4.54
N ILE A 136 8.70 5.73 -5.24
CA ILE A 136 8.13 6.46 -6.39
C ILE A 136 7.72 5.46 -7.48
N PHE A 137 8.65 4.61 -7.91
CA PHE A 137 8.38 3.66 -8.98
C PHE A 137 7.27 2.67 -8.64
N SER A 138 7.24 2.15 -7.40
CA SER A 138 6.19 1.21 -6.99
C SER A 138 4.82 1.87 -7.07
N VAL A 139 4.64 3.06 -6.48
CA VAL A 139 3.35 3.76 -6.46
C VAL A 139 2.90 4.15 -7.87
N ASP A 140 3.81 4.68 -8.69
CA ASP A 140 3.49 5.12 -10.05
C ASP A 140 3.03 3.95 -10.93
N ILE A 141 3.70 2.80 -10.82
CA ILE A 141 3.34 1.59 -11.57
C ILE A 141 1.94 1.10 -11.18
N PHE A 142 1.65 1.00 -9.88
CA PHE A 142 0.32 0.56 -9.42
C PHE A 142 -0.78 1.53 -9.87
N ASN A 143 -0.56 2.84 -9.76
CA ASN A 143 -1.53 3.84 -10.20
C ASN A 143 -1.78 3.80 -11.72
N LEU A 144 -0.71 3.68 -12.51
CA LEU A 144 -0.83 3.62 -13.97
C LEU A 144 -1.61 2.38 -14.42
N VAL A 145 -1.32 1.22 -13.84
CA VAL A 145 -2.02 -0.04 -14.17
C VAL A 145 -3.48 0.04 -13.71
N ALA A 146 -3.74 0.53 -12.51
CA ALA A 146 -5.09 0.71 -12.00
C ALA A 146 -5.93 1.64 -12.89
N LEU A 147 -5.37 2.79 -13.30
CA LEU A 147 -6.06 3.74 -14.18
C LEU A 147 -6.43 3.12 -15.52
N ARG A 148 -5.50 2.39 -16.15
CA ARG A 148 -5.75 1.70 -17.42
C ARG A 148 -6.82 0.62 -17.28
N GLN A 149 -6.76 -0.16 -16.19
CA GLN A 149 -7.73 -1.22 -15.94
C GLN A 149 -9.13 -0.66 -15.68
N VAL A 150 -9.26 0.36 -14.83
CA VAL A 150 -10.53 1.05 -14.53
C VAL A 150 -11.11 1.66 -15.80
N THR A 151 -10.30 2.33 -16.63
CA THR A 151 -10.77 2.92 -17.89
C THR A 151 -11.34 1.85 -18.83
N ARG A 152 -10.64 0.71 -19.00
CA ARG A 152 -11.16 -0.40 -19.83
C ARG A 152 -12.43 -1.01 -19.26
N MET A 153 -12.51 -1.16 -17.94
CA MET A 153 -13.71 -1.67 -17.27
C MET A 153 -14.90 -0.73 -17.49
N ARG A 154 -14.71 0.58 -17.32
CA ARG A 154 -15.75 1.60 -17.54
C ARG A 154 -16.25 1.61 -18.99
N ILE A 155 -15.35 1.47 -19.98
CA ILE A 155 -15.74 1.39 -21.40
C ILE A 155 -16.60 0.15 -21.67
N LYS A 156 -16.17 -1.03 -21.19
CA LYS A 156 -16.93 -2.28 -21.39
C LYS A 156 -18.27 -2.28 -20.66
N LEU A 157 -18.32 -1.69 -19.46
CA LEU A 157 -19.56 -1.50 -18.72
C LEU A 157 -20.51 -0.60 -19.52
N PHE A 158 -20.05 0.56 -19.95
CA PHE A 158 -20.85 1.51 -20.74
C PHE A 158 -21.37 0.87 -22.04
N GLU A 159 -20.52 0.15 -22.76
CA GLU A 159 -20.92 -0.58 -23.97
C GLU A 159 -22.01 -1.63 -23.68
N SER A 160 -21.88 -2.39 -22.59
CA SER A 160 -22.86 -3.40 -22.20
C SER A 160 -24.20 -2.79 -21.77
N VAL A 161 -24.16 -1.64 -21.09
CA VAL A 161 -25.34 -0.90 -20.62
C VAL A 161 -26.12 -0.32 -21.79
N MET A 162 -25.44 0.33 -22.74
CA MET A 162 -26.08 0.97 -23.90
C MET A 162 -26.76 -0.02 -24.87
N ARG A 163 -26.42 -1.31 -24.77
CA ARG A 163 -26.98 -2.38 -25.60
C ARG A 163 -28.16 -3.10 -24.94
N GLN A 164 -28.56 -2.71 -23.72
CA GLN A 164 -29.71 -3.31 -23.04
C GLN A 164 -31.04 -2.80 -23.61
N ASP A 165 -32.10 -3.59 -23.44
CA ASP A 165 -33.44 -3.23 -23.90
C ASP A 165 -34.05 -2.10 -23.05
N ILE A 166 -35.02 -1.39 -23.62
CA ILE A 166 -35.71 -0.27 -22.95
C ILE A 166 -36.35 -0.68 -21.60
N GLY A 167 -36.81 -1.93 -21.48
CA GLY A 167 -37.36 -2.47 -20.24
C GLY A 167 -36.33 -2.59 -19.12
N TRP A 168 -35.07 -2.90 -19.46
CA TRP A 168 -33.97 -2.91 -18.48
C TRP A 168 -33.66 -1.49 -18.00
N HIS A 169 -33.68 -0.50 -18.90
CA HIS A 169 -33.41 0.90 -18.55
C HIS A 169 -34.46 1.51 -17.61
N ASP A 170 -35.74 1.16 -17.75
CA ASP A 170 -36.81 1.62 -16.83
C ASP A 170 -36.60 1.07 -15.41
N LEU A 171 -36.14 -0.19 -15.29
CA LEU A 171 -35.83 -0.81 -14.00
C LEU A 171 -34.53 -0.26 -13.41
N ALA A 172 -33.47 -0.14 -14.21
CA ALA A 172 -32.19 0.40 -13.77
C ALA A 172 -32.28 1.86 -13.30
N SER A 173 -33.13 2.68 -13.94
CA SER A 173 -33.37 4.06 -13.52
C SER A 173 -34.01 4.14 -12.13
N LYS A 174 -34.90 3.20 -11.78
CA LYS A 174 -35.51 3.12 -10.45
C LYS A 174 -34.53 2.69 -9.36
N GLN A 175 -33.39 2.10 -9.76
CA GLN A 175 -32.37 1.56 -8.86
C GLN A 175 -31.14 2.46 -8.70
N ASN A 176 -31.23 3.74 -9.10
CA ASN A 176 -30.12 4.71 -9.04
C ASN A 176 -28.83 4.21 -9.74
N PHE A 177 -28.97 3.40 -10.79
CA PHE A 177 -27.84 2.78 -11.50
C PHE A 177 -26.78 3.80 -11.99
N ALA A 178 -27.21 5.02 -12.36
CA ALA A 178 -26.28 6.06 -12.80
C ALA A 178 -25.28 6.47 -11.71
N GLN A 179 -25.67 6.41 -10.42
CA GLN A 179 -24.78 6.71 -9.29
C GLN A 179 -23.76 5.58 -9.08
N SER A 180 -24.20 4.32 -9.18
CA SER A 180 -23.32 3.15 -9.00
C SER A 180 -22.29 2.97 -10.12
N MET A 181 -22.46 3.64 -11.26
CA MET A 181 -21.43 3.69 -12.32
C MET A 181 -20.29 4.68 -12.00
N THR A 182 -20.57 5.71 -11.21
CA THR A 182 -19.59 6.74 -10.84
C THR A 182 -18.82 6.37 -9.58
N GLU A 183 -19.53 5.81 -8.60
CA GLU A 183 -19.01 5.30 -7.33
C GLU A 183 -18.17 4.02 -7.51
#